data_AF-A0A9X3Z223-F1
#
_entry.id   AF-A0A9X3Z223-F1
#
_cell.length_a   1.000
_cell.length_b   1.000
_cell.length_c   1.000
_cell.angle_alpha   90.00
_cell.angle_beta   90.00
_cell.angle_gamma   90.00
#
_symmetry.space_group_name_H-M   'P 1'
#
loop_
_entity.id
_entity.type
_entity.pdbx_description
1 polymer ?
#
loop_
_entity_poly.entity_id
_entity_poly.type
_entity_poly.pdbx_seq_one_letter_code
_entity_poly.pdbx_strand_id
1 'polypeptide(L)'
;MIKNGWYVVTGSYFVTLFLTSWMYTAITKLSIDQHRDISGLVLGSVMVVIPYLVGGLYAGISHKRGAARAAVWISMVPAISEKVLIFLIGACFVVVEGNRVTWENVMMFVSAEAVPYFTNVYLLTFPLSVLVSVAAAACIHVRTGSKE
;
A
#
# COMPACT_ATOMS: atom_id res chain seq x y z
N MET A 1 10.23 1.43 18.08
CA MET A 1 8.78 1.18 17.89
C MET A 1 8.29 1.60 16.51
N ILE A 2 8.57 2.84 16.04
CA ILE A 2 8.18 3.27 14.67
C ILE A 2 8.75 2.32 13.58
N LYS A 3 10.04 1.97 13.65
CA LYS A 3 10.67 1.01 12.71
C LYS A 3 9.95 -0.34 12.66
N ASN A 4 9.51 -0.84 13.82
CA ASN A 4 8.73 -2.08 13.90
C ASN A 4 7.38 -1.93 13.20
N GLY A 5 6.75 -0.75 13.31
CA GLY A 5 5.54 -0.42 12.56
C GLY A 5 5.76 -0.46 11.04
N TRP A 6 6.93 -0.06 10.54
CA TRP A 6 7.24 -0.19 9.11
C TRP A 6 7.26 -1.66 8.67
N TYR A 7 7.92 -2.54 9.43
CA TYR A 7 7.89 -3.98 9.14
C TYR A 7 6.48 -4.57 9.21
N VAL A 8 5.63 -4.10 10.14
CA VAL A 8 4.23 -4.51 10.23
C VAL A 8 3.45 -4.10 8.99
N VAL A 9 3.57 -2.86 8.53
CA VAL A 9 2.90 -2.35 7.32
C VAL A 9 3.40 -3.07 6.07
N THR A 10 4.71 -3.25 5.94
CA THR A 10 5.29 -3.95 4.78
C THR A 10 4.92 -5.44 4.78
N GLY A 11 4.94 -6.11 5.94
CA GLY A 11 4.50 -7.50 6.05
C GLY A 11 3.02 -7.65 5.72
N SER A 12 2.16 -6.80 6.29
CA SER A 12 0.72 -6.82 6.01
C SER A 12 0.43 -6.50 4.54
N TYR A 13 1.22 -5.64 3.91
CA TYR A 13 1.15 -5.36 2.48
C TYR A 13 1.32 -6.63 1.65
N PHE A 14 2.42 -7.38 1.83
CA PHE A 14 2.66 -8.59 1.04
C PHE A 14 1.60 -9.68 1.30
N VAL A 15 1.18 -9.87 2.54
CA VAL A 15 0.12 -10.83 2.87
C VAL A 15 -1.20 -10.41 2.22
N THR A 16 -1.57 -9.13 2.30
CA THR A 16 -2.79 -8.60 1.68
C THR A 16 -2.75 -8.78 0.18
N LEU A 17 -1.66 -8.38 -0.47
CA LEU A 17 -1.49 -8.52 -1.90
C LEU A 17 -1.66 -9.97 -2.35
N PHE A 18 -0.99 -10.90 -1.69
CA PHE A 18 -1.06 -12.33 -2.02
C PHE A 18 -2.49 -12.87 -1.87
N LEU A 19 -3.14 -12.61 -0.73
CA LEU A 19 -4.49 -13.10 -0.46
C LEU A 19 -5.52 -12.47 -1.40
N THR A 20 -5.47 -11.16 -1.61
CA THR A 20 -6.41 -10.46 -2.51
C THR A 20 -6.26 -10.92 -3.95
N SER A 21 -5.02 -11.09 -4.42
CA SER A 21 -4.74 -11.64 -5.76
C SER A 21 -5.32 -13.04 -5.92
N TRP A 22 -5.03 -13.91 -4.95
CA TRP A 22 -5.52 -15.30 -4.97
C TRP A 22 -7.05 -15.38 -4.90
N MET A 23 -7.68 -14.60 -4.01
CA MET A 23 -9.13 -14.53 -3.89
C MET A 23 -9.79 -13.98 -5.15
N TYR A 24 -9.22 -12.94 -5.76
CA TYR A 24 -9.74 -12.37 -7.01
C TYR A 24 -9.79 -13.44 -8.11
N THR A 25 -8.69 -14.16 -8.34
CA THR A 25 -8.64 -15.22 -9.34
C THR A 25 -9.55 -16.40 -8.97
N ALA A 26 -9.65 -16.77 -7.70
CA ALA A 26 -10.51 -17.87 -7.26
C ALA A 26 -12.00 -17.59 -7.51
N ILE A 27 -12.44 -16.35 -7.24
CA ILE A 27 -13.84 -15.90 -7.36
C ILE A 27 -14.20 -15.59 -8.81
N THR A 28 -13.40 -14.77 -9.49
CA THR A 28 -13.74 -14.28 -10.84
C THR A 28 -13.36 -15.28 -11.93
N LYS A 29 -12.47 -16.25 -11.63
CA LYS A 29 -11.83 -17.13 -12.62
C LYS A 29 -11.05 -16.38 -13.71
N LEU A 30 -10.79 -15.09 -13.51
CA LEU A 30 -10.03 -14.25 -14.43
C LEU A 30 -8.57 -14.15 -13.98
N SER A 31 -7.67 -14.10 -14.95
CA SER A 31 -6.28 -13.73 -14.69
C SER A 31 -6.20 -12.24 -14.38
N ILE A 32 -5.35 -11.88 -13.42
CA ILE A 32 -5.14 -10.49 -12.99
C ILE A 32 -4.56 -9.66 -14.14
N ASP A 33 -3.78 -10.31 -15.02
CA ASP A 33 -3.02 -9.68 -16.09
C ASP A 33 -3.86 -9.35 -17.32
N GLN A 34 -5.00 -10.02 -17.54
CA GLN A 34 -5.87 -9.79 -18.70
C GLN A 34 -6.89 -8.68 -18.47
N HIS A 35 -7.34 -8.46 -17.23
CA HIS A 35 -8.38 -7.48 -16.89
C HIS A 35 -7.84 -6.40 -15.95
N ARG A 36 -6.71 -5.79 -16.36
CA ARG A 36 -5.88 -4.89 -15.54
C ARG A 36 -6.63 -3.71 -14.95
N ASP A 37 -7.61 -3.15 -15.66
CA ASP A 37 -8.38 -2.01 -15.15
C ASP A 37 -9.22 -2.42 -13.93
N ILE A 38 -9.90 -3.57 -14.01
CA ILE A 38 -10.80 -4.06 -12.96
C ILE A 38 -9.98 -4.68 -11.83
N SER A 39 -9.02 -5.55 -12.16
CA SER A 39 -8.16 -6.20 -11.19
C SER A 39 -7.30 -5.16 -10.46
N GLY A 40 -6.73 -4.19 -11.19
CA GLY A 40 -5.95 -3.09 -10.64
C GLY A 40 -6.75 -2.19 -9.69
N LEU A 41 -8.02 -1.90 -10.00
CA LEU A 41 -8.87 -1.13 -9.08
C LEU A 41 -9.20 -1.91 -7.80
N VAL A 42 -9.55 -3.19 -7.92
CA VAL A 42 -9.85 -4.05 -6.77
C VAL A 42 -8.62 -4.20 -5.89
N LEU A 43 -7.49 -4.65 -6.44
CA LEU A 43 -6.25 -4.81 -5.69
C LEU A 43 -5.81 -3.46 -5.11
N GLY A 44 -5.78 -2.40 -5.91
CA GLY A 44 -5.36 -1.07 -5.47
C GLY A 44 -6.18 -0.54 -4.29
N SER A 45 -7.51 -0.68 -4.33
CA SER A 45 -8.39 -0.26 -3.24
C SER A 45 -8.09 -0.99 -1.93
N VAL A 46 -7.86 -2.30 -1.99
CA VAL A 46 -7.53 -3.11 -0.82
C VAL A 46 -6.14 -2.76 -0.28
N MET A 47 -5.16 -2.57 -1.17
CA MET A 47 -3.78 -2.21 -0.82
C MET A 47 -3.65 -0.81 -0.21
N VAL A 48 -4.52 0.13 -0.59
CA VAL A 48 -4.56 1.47 0.02
C VAL A 48 -5.10 1.44 1.45
N VAL A 49 -5.96 0.48 1.78
CA VAL A 49 -6.71 0.46 3.04
C VAL A 49 -6.14 -0.53 4.05
N ILE A 50 -6.07 -1.82 3.72
CA ILE A 50 -5.83 -2.88 4.72
C ILE A 50 -4.44 -2.77 5.39
N PRO A 51 -3.33 -2.65 4.65
CA PRO A 51 -2.00 -2.60 5.27
C PRO A 51 -1.85 -1.42 6.24
N TYR A 52 -2.48 -0.30 5.89
CA TYR A 52 -2.44 0.94 6.65
C TYR A 52 -3.42 0.95 7.82
N LEU A 53 -4.57 0.27 7.70
CA LEU A 53 -5.44 -0.01 8.82
C LEU A 53 -4.68 -0.80 9.90
N VAL A 54 -3.97 -1.86 9.50
CA VAL A 54 -3.13 -2.66 10.41
C VAL A 54 -2.03 -1.82 11.04
N GLY A 55 -1.36 -0.96 10.26
CA GLY A 55 -0.36 -0.01 10.76
C GLY A 55 -0.93 0.97 11.79
N GLY A 56 -2.13 1.48 11.56
CA GLY A 56 -2.84 2.38 12.48
C GLY A 56 -3.25 1.68 13.78
N LEU A 57 -3.78 0.45 13.69
CA LEU A 57 -4.07 -0.37 14.86
C LEU A 57 -2.81 -0.64 15.69
N TYR A 58 -1.70 -1.00 15.03
CA TYR A 58 -0.41 -1.18 15.69
C TYR A 58 0.06 0.09 16.39
N ALA A 59 -0.06 1.26 15.74
CA ALA A 59 0.31 2.54 16.34
C ALA A 59 -0.53 2.86 17.59
N GLY A 60 -1.86 2.65 17.52
CA GLY A 60 -2.79 2.87 18.62
C GLY A 60 -2.53 1.98 19.84
N ILE A 61 -2.21 0.69 19.61
CA ILE A 61 -1.91 -0.26 20.69
C ILE A 61 -0.53 0.03 21.30
N SER A 62 0.46 0.31 20.46
CA SER A 62 1.85 0.39 20.89
C SER A 62 2.22 1.75 21.49
N HIS A 63 1.57 2.85 21.11
CA HIS A 63 1.93 4.20 21.55
C HIS A 63 0.81 4.84 22.35
N LYS A 64 0.85 4.69 23.69
CA LYS A 64 -0.14 5.27 24.60
C LYS A 64 -0.27 6.80 24.52
N ARG A 65 0.82 7.53 24.24
CA ARG A 65 0.80 8.98 23.99
C ARG A 65 1.36 9.26 22.60
N GLY A 66 0.64 10.04 21.81
CA GLY A 66 1.07 10.39 20.45
C GLY A 66 0.80 9.31 19.38
N ALA A 67 -0.18 8.44 19.59
CA ALA A 67 -0.58 7.39 18.65
C ALA A 67 -0.79 7.93 17.22
N ALA A 68 -1.50 9.05 17.06
CA ALA A 68 -1.74 9.68 15.76
C ALA A 68 -0.44 10.11 15.06
N ARG A 69 0.50 10.73 15.81
CA ARG A 69 1.80 11.12 15.27
C ARG A 69 2.63 9.90 14.87
N ALA A 70 2.61 8.84 15.69
CA ALA A 70 3.27 7.59 15.35
C ALA A 70 2.66 6.95 14.09
N ALA A 71 1.32 6.95 13.98
CA ALA A 71 0.60 6.41 12.83
C ALA A 71 1.01 7.10 11.53
N VAL A 72 1.13 8.43 11.51
CA VAL A 72 1.63 9.20 10.35
C VAL A 72 2.99 8.68 9.90
N TRP A 73 3.96 8.56 10.80
CA TRP A 73 5.32 8.12 10.45
C TRP A 73 5.38 6.64 10.05
N ILE A 74 4.54 5.80 10.68
CA ILE A 74 4.45 4.37 10.38
C ILE A 74 3.83 4.15 8.99
N SER A 75 2.88 4.97 8.54
CA SER A 75 2.26 4.84 7.22
C SER A 75 2.97 5.60 6.11
N MET A 76 3.43 6.83 6.38
CA MET A 76 3.95 7.73 5.34
C MET A 76 5.23 7.18 4.70
N VAL A 77 6.17 6.69 5.53
CA VAL A 77 7.45 6.19 5.03
C VAL A 77 7.25 4.96 4.13
N PRO A 78 6.54 3.90 4.55
CA PRO A 78 6.25 2.78 3.65
C PRO A 78 5.45 3.19 2.40
N ALA A 79 4.43 4.06 2.53
CA ALA A 79 3.58 4.44 1.40
C ALA A 79 4.30 5.19 0.29
N ILE A 80 5.26 6.04 0.66
CA ILE A 80 6.10 6.77 -0.29
C ILE A 80 7.19 5.84 -0.82
N SER A 81 7.86 5.09 0.07
CA SER A 81 8.96 4.20 -0.30
C SER A 81 8.51 3.12 -1.29
N GLU A 82 7.34 2.53 -1.08
CA GLU A 82 6.72 1.58 -2.00
C GLU A 82 6.59 2.16 -3.41
N LYS A 83 5.99 3.35 -3.54
CA LYS A 83 5.77 4.00 -4.84
C LYS A 83 7.07 4.35 -5.54
N VAL A 84 8.03 4.89 -4.79
CA VAL A 84 9.36 5.20 -5.32
C VAL A 84 10.09 3.94 -5.76
N LEU A 85 10.08 2.88 -4.95
CA LEU A 85 10.75 1.62 -5.27
C LEU A 85 10.16 0.94 -6.50
N ILE A 86 8.83 0.85 -6.59
CA ILE A 86 8.16 0.26 -7.76
C ILE A 86 8.48 1.07 -9.03
N PHE A 87 8.46 2.41 -8.93
CA PHE A 87 8.82 3.27 -10.05
C PHE A 87 10.29 3.07 -10.48
N LEU A 88 11.22 3.00 -9.52
CA LEU A 88 12.64 2.77 -9.80
C LEU A 88 12.88 1.40 -10.45
N ILE A 89 12.21 0.35 -9.97
CA ILE A 89 12.27 -0.98 -10.59
C ILE A 89 11.81 -0.90 -12.03
N GLY A 90 10.66 -0.26 -12.29
CA GLY A 90 10.16 -0.05 -13.65
C GLY A 90 11.13 0.73 -14.55
N ALA A 91 11.72 1.81 -14.03
CA ALA A 91 12.71 2.60 -14.75
C ALA A 91 13.95 1.77 -15.13
N CYS A 92 14.44 0.91 -14.21
CA CYS A 92 15.54 0.00 -14.50
C CYS A 92 15.21 -0.97 -15.64
N PHE A 93 14.01 -1.56 -15.64
CA PHE A 93 13.60 -2.48 -16.70
C PHE A 93 13.45 -1.79 -18.06
N VAL A 94 12.86 -0.59 -18.10
CA VAL A 94 12.75 0.21 -19.34
C VAL A 94 14.14 0.50 -19.93
N VAL A 95 15.14 0.78 -19.09
CA VAL A 95 16.54 0.95 -19.54
C VAL A 95 17.11 -0.35 -20.12
N VAL A 96 16.89 -1.49 -19.45
CA VAL A 96 17.40 -2.79 -19.88
C VAL A 96 16.80 -3.21 -21.22
N GLU A 97 15.54 -2.87 -21.49
CA GLU A 97 14.88 -3.12 -22.77
C GLU A 97 15.32 -2.16 -23.89
N GLY A 98 16.19 -1.19 -23.60
CA GLY A 98 16.66 -0.20 -24.58
C GLY A 98 15.64 0.89 -24.89
N ASN A 99 14.56 0.98 -24.11
CA ASN A 99 13.53 1.99 -24.26
C ASN A 99 13.94 3.29 -23.56
N ARG A 100 13.44 4.44 -24.04
CA ARG A 100 13.68 5.73 -23.38
C ARG A 100 12.93 5.77 -22.05
N VAL A 101 13.61 6.20 -20.98
CA VAL A 101 12.98 6.39 -19.65
C VAL A 101 12.07 7.61 -19.69
N THR A 102 10.81 7.37 -20.01
CA THR A 102 9.72 8.35 -19.91
C THR A 102 8.70 7.85 -18.90
N TRP A 103 7.92 8.76 -18.32
CA TRP A 103 6.85 8.42 -17.38
C TRP A 103 5.90 7.36 -17.95
N GLU A 104 5.47 7.55 -19.20
CA GLU A 104 4.56 6.65 -19.90
C GLU A 104 5.14 5.24 -20.04
N ASN A 105 6.40 5.11 -20.45
CA ASN A 105 7.05 3.82 -20.63
C ASN A 105 7.21 3.08 -19.28
N VAL A 106 7.59 3.79 -18.21
CA VAL A 106 7.71 3.19 -16.88
C VAL A 106 6.35 2.74 -16.36
N MET A 107 5.32 3.58 -16.46
CA MET A 107 3.97 3.24 -16.00
C MET A 107 3.37 2.08 -16.81
N MET A 108 3.59 2.05 -18.13
CA MET A 108 3.14 0.96 -18.98
C MET A 108 3.82 -0.36 -18.60
N PHE A 109 5.15 -0.36 -18.42
CA PHE A 109 5.89 -1.55 -18.02
C PHE A 109 5.46 -2.05 -16.64
N VAL A 110 5.41 -1.17 -15.64
CA VAL A 110 5.10 -1.57 -14.26
C VAL A 110 3.68 -2.11 -14.15
N SER A 111 2.70 -1.44 -14.75
CA SER A 111 1.31 -1.91 -14.74
C SER A 111 1.11 -3.19 -15.54
N ALA A 112 2.00 -3.48 -16.51
CA ALA A 112 1.94 -4.68 -17.31
C ALA A 112 2.59 -5.90 -16.64
N GLU A 113 3.77 -5.71 -16.04
CA GLU A 113 4.66 -6.82 -15.69
C GLU A 113 4.83 -7.02 -14.19
N ALA A 114 4.73 -5.96 -13.39
CA ALA A 114 5.07 -6.03 -11.97
C ALA A 114 3.83 -5.96 -11.08
N VAL A 115 3.00 -4.93 -11.28
CA VAL A 115 1.98 -4.55 -10.32
C VAL A 115 0.76 -3.95 -11.06
N PRO A 116 -0.26 -4.75 -11.40
CA PRO A 116 -1.42 -4.29 -12.18
C PRO A 116 -2.20 -3.12 -11.56
N TYR A 117 -2.16 -2.96 -10.23
CA TYR A 117 -2.79 -1.83 -9.53
C TYR A 117 -1.95 -0.55 -9.50
N PHE A 118 -0.72 -0.57 -10.00
CA PHE A 118 0.17 0.58 -9.99
C PHE A 118 -0.16 1.55 -11.13
N THR A 119 -1.22 2.31 -10.92
CA THR A 119 -1.75 3.30 -11.86
C THR A 119 -1.41 4.73 -11.44
N ASN A 120 -1.59 5.70 -12.34
CA ASN A 120 -1.46 7.13 -12.00
C ASN A 120 -2.35 7.52 -10.81
N VAL A 121 -3.56 6.94 -10.74
CA VAL A 121 -4.48 7.17 -9.63
C VAL A 121 -3.91 6.61 -8.33
N TYR A 122 -3.39 5.38 -8.35
CA TYR A 122 -2.79 4.73 -7.18
C TYR A 122 -1.58 5.51 -6.63
N LEU A 123 -0.81 6.18 -7.47
CA LEU A 123 0.31 7.01 -7.01
C LEU A 123 -0.16 8.18 -6.13
N LEU A 124 -1.35 8.70 -6.39
CA LEU A 124 -1.95 9.81 -5.65
C LEU A 124 -2.72 9.38 -4.39
N THR A 125 -2.89 8.08 -4.14
CA THR A 125 -3.67 7.60 -2.98
C THR A 125 -2.88 7.51 -1.68
N PHE A 126 -1.57 7.79 -1.68
CA PHE A 126 -0.77 7.74 -0.44
C PHE A 126 -1.34 8.60 0.72
N PRO A 127 -1.95 9.78 0.50
CA PRO A 127 -2.57 10.55 1.58
C PRO A 127 -3.75 9.79 2.20
N LEU A 128 -4.53 9.06 1.38
CA LEU A 128 -5.65 8.24 1.87
C LEU A 128 -5.14 7.13 2.78
N SER A 129 -4.06 6.45 2.40
CA SER A 129 -3.41 5.43 3.23
C SER A 129 -2.98 5.98 4.59
N VAL A 130 -2.39 7.19 4.61
CA VAL A 130 -2.02 7.86 5.86
C VAL A 130 -3.26 8.20 6.70
N LEU A 131 -4.32 8.73 6.07
CA LEU A 131 -5.58 9.06 6.76
C LEU A 131 -6.23 7.83 7.39
N VAL A 132 -6.28 6.69 6.68
CA VAL A 132 -6.80 5.41 7.20
C VAL A 132 -6.02 4.97 8.43
N SER A 133 -4.68 5.03 8.38
CA SER A 133 -3.81 4.68 9.50
C SER A 133 -4.06 5.58 10.72
N VAL A 134 -4.15 6.89 10.52
CA VAL A 134 -4.40 7.86 11.60
C VAL A 134 -5.79 7.67 12.20
N ALA A 135 -6.82 7.48 11.37
CA ALA A 135 -8.18 7.24 11.83
C ALA A 135 -8.27 5.96 12.70
N ALA A 136 -7.65 4.86 12.24
CA ALA A 136 -7.60 3.62 13.00
C ALA A 136 -6.89 3.77 14.35
N ALA A 137 -5.75 4.47 14.37
CA ALA A 137 -5.02 4.77 15.59
C ALA A 137 -5.85 5.62 16.57
N ALA A 138 -6.57 6.63 16.06
CA ALA A 138 -7.45 7.48 16.86
C ALA A 138 -8.62 6.70 17.48
N CYS A 139 -9.28 5.83 16.71
CA CYS A 139 -10.37 4.99 17.20
C CYS A 139 -9.92 4.05 18.34
N ILE A 140 -8.74 3.43 18.21
CA ILE A 140 -8.18 2.57 19.27
C ILE A 140 -7.84 3.41 20.50
N HIS A 141 -7.20 4.56 20.32
CA HIS A 141 -6.74 5.39 21.42
C HIS A 141 -7.92 5.89 22.29
N VAL A 142 -9.01 6.35 21.66
CA VAL A 142 -10.26 6.73 22.36
C VAL A 142 -10.80 5.56 23.20
N ARG A 143 -10.79 4.34 22.65
CA ARG A 143 -11.30 3.16 23.34
C ARG A 143 -10.42 2.73 24.53
N THR A 144 -9.11 2.93 24.45
CA THR A 144 -8.18 2.58 25.53
C THR A 144 -8.07 3.66 26.60
N GLY A 145 -8.19 4.95 26.25
CA GLY A 145 -8.18 6.06 27.19
C GLY A 145 -9.47 6.20 28.01
N SER A 146 -10.59 5.65 27.52
CA SER A 146 -11.86 5.58 28.26
C SER A 146 -11.87 4.53 29.38
N LYS A 147 -10.82 3.73 29.53
CA LYS A 147 -10.73 2.63 30.52
C LYS A 147 -9.75 2.92 31.66
N GLU A 148 -9.12 4.09 31.68
CA GLU A 148 -8.34 4.62 32.81
C GLU A 148 -9.15 5.74 33.47
#